data_AF-A0A8J2MNL8-F1
#
_entry.id   AF-A0A8J2MNL8-F1
#
_cell.length_a   1.000
_cell.length_b   1.000
_cell.length_c   1.000
_cell.angle_alpha   90.00
_cell.angle_beta   90.00
_cell.angle_gamma   90.00
#
_symmetry.space_group_name_H-M   'P 1'
#
loop_
_entity.id
_entity.type
_entity.pdbx_description
1 polymer ?
#
loop_
_entity_poly.entity_id
_entity_poly.type
_entity_poly.pdbx_seq_one_letter_code
_entity_poly.pdbx_strand_id
1 'polypeptide(L)'
;MEQQARQARELQEQRVPEKKGNNKNDMSLIRKLVDCLQEVKAIDYTDTSKAQVRLNKNKAENALNLIYQIGLKEETFTTEEKGIIGNLLADTIEYLQVNIENTANVYRTRLSNSVLRKRSAVQFLLDNYSQFPVGNSTLADKFREVNIEESVEILDDIIDKWHDMTDSDEDSSDRESAGANEVPESHTWWSL
;
A
#
# COMPACT_ATOMS: atom_id res chain seq x y z
N MET A 1 62.41 -1.25 -13.28
CA MET A 1 61.46 -2.41 -13.26
C MET A 1 60.54 -2.39 -12.05
N GLU A 2 60.96 -1.93 -10.87
CA GLU A 2 60.08 -1.89 -9.67
C GLU A 2 58.95 -0.85 -9.72
N GLN A 3 59.09 0.25 -10.47
CA GLN A 3 58.03 1.25 -10.62
C GLN A 3 56.83 0.76 -11.43
N GLN A 4 57.07 -0.09 -12.45
CA GLN A 4 55.99 -0.69 -13.25
C GLN A 4 55.25 -1.79 -12.47
N ALA A 5 55.94 -2.49 -11.55
CA ALA A 5 55.32 -3.48 -10.66
C ALA A 5 54.44 -2.85 -9.57
N ARG A 6 54.75 -1.62 -9.13
CA ARG A 6 53.90 -0.86 -8.18
C ARG A 6 52.63 -0.31 -8.84
N GLN A 7 52.73 0.24 -10.05
CA GLN A 7 51.54 0.71 -10.79
C GLN A 7 50.58 -0.42 -11.16
N ALA A 8 51.07 -1.62 -11.43
CA ALA A 8 50.22 -2.79 -11.71
C ALA A 8 49.46 -3.30 -10.47
N ARG A 9 49.98 -3.09 -9.25
CA ARG A 9 49.32 -3.45 -7.99
C ARG A 9 48.24 -2.43 -7.57
N GLU A 10 48.49 -1.13 -7.76
CA GLU A 10 47.48 -0.10 -7.51
C GLU A 10 46.27 -0.20 -8.46
N LEU A 11 46.47 -0.65 -9.71
CA LEU A 11 45.38 -0.91 -10.65
C LEU A 11 44.55 -2.17 -10.33
N GLN A 12 45.06 -3.09 -9.51
CA GLN A 12 44.31 -4.27 -9.05
C GLN A 12 43.51 -4.02 -7.77
N GLU A 13 43.95 -3.10 -6.90
CA GLU A 13 43.25 -2.75 -5.65
C GLU A 13 42.09 -1.74 -5.83
N GLN A 14 41.97 -1.09 -6.99
CA GLN A 14 40.80 -0.25 -7.32
C GLN A 14 39.62 -1.02 -7.93
N ARG A 15 39.72 -2.34 -8.12
CA ARG A 15 38.55 -3.18 -8.43
C ARG A 15 37.81 -3.56 -7.15
N VAL A 16 37.16 -2.56 -6.56
CA VAL A 16 36.01 -2.79 -5.68
C VAL A 16 35.03 -3.67 -6.45
N PRO A 17 34.52 -4.78 -5.88
CA PRO A 17 33.48 -5.55 -6.55
C PRO A 17 32.28 -4.62 -6.67
N GLU A 18 31.95 -4.21 -7.89
CA GLU A 18 30.61 -3.76 -8.23
C GLU A 18 29.66 -4.78 -7.61
N LYS A 19 28.90 -4.33 -6.59
CA LYS A 19 27.75 -5.08 -6.12
C LYS A 19 26.95 -5.37 -7.36
N LYS A 20 26.91 -6.64 -7.76
CA LYS A 20 26.04 -7.14 -8.82
C LYS A 20 24.66 -6.55 -8.55
N GLY A 21 24.29 -5.54 -9.32
CA GLY A 21 22.92 -5.09 -9.42
C GLY A 21 22.13 -6.33 -9.78
N ASN A 22 21.33 -6.79 -8.84
CA ASN A 22 20.58 -8.02 -8.98
C ASN A 22 19.60 -7.78 -10.13
N ASN A 23 19.94 -8.35 -11.28
CA ASN A 23 19.10 -8.33 -12.46
C ASN A 23 17.97 -9.35 -12.23
N LYS A 24 16.81 -8.87 -11.83
CA LYS A 24 15.51 -9.51 -12.05
C LYS A 24 14.53 -8.40 -12.37
N ASN A 25 13.65 -8.65 -13.35
CA ASN A 25 12.47 -7.86 -13.68
C ASN A 25 11.50 -7.76 -12.48
N ASP A 26 11.94 -7.28 -11.33
CA ASP A 26 11.04 -6.89 -10.27
C ASP A 26 10.50 -5.52 -10.68
N MET A 27 9.31 -5.51 -11.31
CA MET A 27 8.62 -4.26 -11.53
C MET A 27 8.50 -3.57 -10.15
N SER A 28 9.07 -2.37 -10.04
CA SER A 28 8.96 -1.51 -8.86
C SER A 28 7.51 -1.53 -8.37
N LEU A 29 7.31 -1.58 -7.05
CA LEU A 29 5.98 -1.55 -6.45
C LEU A 29 5.19 -0.32 -6.92
N ILE A 30 5.87 0.80 -7.11
CA ILE A 30 5.30 2.04 -7.67
C ILE A 30 4.72 1.79 -9.06
N ARG A 31 5.44 1.11 -9.96
CA ARG A 31 4.93 0.78 -11.29
C ARG A 31 3.72 -0.16 -11.22
N LYS A 32 3.79 -1.18 -10.36
CA LYS A 32 2.66 -2.10 -10.12
C LYS A 32 1.44 -1.34 -9.59
N LEU A 33 1.64 -0.34 -8.72
CA LEU A 33 0.57 0.52 -8.22
C LEU A 33 -0.05 1.34 -9.35
N VAL A 34 0.76 1.96 -10.20
CA VAL A 34 0.26 2.72 -11.36
C VAL A 34 -0.58 1.83 -12.27
N ASP A 35 -0.08 0.65 -12.65
CA ASP A 35 -0.81 -0.31 -13.49
C ASP A 35 -2.13 -0.73 -12.83
N CYS A 36 -2.10 -1.02 -11.52
CA CYS A 36 -3.29 -1.41 -10.76
C CYS A 36 -4.33 -0.29 -10.67
N LEU A 37 -3.93 0.96 -10.45
CA LEU A 37 -4.84 2.09 -10.42
C LEU A 37 -5.45 2.38 -11.79
N GLN A 38 -4.71 2.17 -12.88
CA GLN A 38 -5.27 2.23 -14.23
C GLN A 38 -6.36 1.17 -14.44
N GLU A 39 -6.15 -0.05 -13.94
CA GLU A 39 -7.16 -1.11 -14.01
C GLU A 39 -8.41 -0.82 -13.17
N VAL A 40 -8.26 -0.13 -12.03
CA VAL A 40 -9.37 0.33 -11.18
C VAL A 40 -10.14 1.45 -11.88
N LYS A 41 -9.43 2.43 -12.46
CA LYS A 41 -10.04 3.52 -13.23
C LYS A 41 -10.86 3.00 -14.42
N ALA A 42 -10.41 1.91 -15.03
CA ALA A 42 -11.07 1.27 -16.17
C ALA A 42 -12.22 0.33 -15.78
N ILE A 43 -12.65 0.30 -14.51
CA ILE A 43 -13.77 -0.54 -14.11
C ILE A 43 -15.07 -0.05 -14.75
N ASP A 44 -15.77 -0.98 -15.40
CA ASP A 44 -17.15 -0.80 -15.83
C ASP A 44 -18.11 -1.25 -14.71
N TYR A 45 -18.97 -0.33 -14.27
CA TYR A 45 -19.97 -0.57 -13.24
C TYR A 45 -21.36 -0.90 -13.81
N THR A 46 -21.52 -0.88 -15.14
CA THR A 46 -22.78 -1.25 -15.79
C THR A 46 -23.03 -2.75 -15.75
N ASP A 47 -21.98 -3.57 -15.71
CA ASP A 47 -22.07 -5.02 -15.51
C ASP A 47 -22.14 -5.34 -14.01
N THR A 48 -23.36 -5.68 -13.59
CA THR A 48 -23.70 -6.03 -12.20
C THR A 48 -23.61 -7.55 -11.94
N SER A 49 -23.04 -8.32 -12.85
CA SER A 49 -22.83 -9.75 -12.65
C SER A 49 -21.94 -10.00 -11.43
N LYS A 50 -22.24 -11.08 -10.70
CA LYS A 50 -21.45 -11.45 -9.50
C LYS A 50 -19.97 -11.62 -9.80
N ALA A 51 -19.63 -12.08 -11.00
CA ALA A 51 -18.25 -12.27 -11.44
C ALA A 51 -17.54 -10.92 -11.61
N GLN A 52 -18.17 -9.96 -12.31
CA GLN A 52 -17.61 -8.64 -12.53
C GLN A 52 -17.47 -7.86 -11.22
N VAL A 53 -18.49 -7.89 -10.35
CA VAL A 53 -18.43 -7.26 -9.03
C VAL A 53 -17.26 -7.81 -8.19
N ARG A 54 -17.02 -9.13 -8.22
CA ARG A 54 -15.86 -9.74 -7.54
C ARG A 54 -14.53 -9.29 -8.13
N LEU A 55 -14.43 -9.24 -9.46
CA LEU A 55 -13.22 -8.77 -10.14
C LEU A 55 -12.90 -7.33 -9.77
N ASN A 56 -13.90 -6.44 -9.80
CA ASN A 56 -13.77 -5.04 -9.41
C ASN A 56 -13.31 -4.89 -7.97
N LYS A 57 -13.89 -5.68 -7.04
CA LYS A 57 -13.45 -5.71 -5.64
C LYS A 57 -11.99 -6.13 -5.49
N ASN A 58 -11.57 -7.17 -6.22
CA ASN A 58 -10.18 -7.65 -6.17
C ASN A 58 -9.19 -6.62 -6.69
N LYS A 59 -9.54 -5.84 -7.73
CA LYS A 59 -8.68 -4.76 -8.24
C LYS A 59 -8.45 -3.66 -7.19
N ALA A 60 -9.53 -3.18 -6.55
CA ALA A 60 -9.42 -2.20 -5.47
C ALA A 60 -8.62 -2.75 -4.27
N GLU A 61 -8.85 -4.01 -3.90
CA GLU A 61 -8.08 -4.71 -2.86
C GLU A 61 -6.58 -4.75 -3.18
N ASN A 62 -6.23 -5.05 -4.43
CA ASN A 62 -4.84 -5.10 -4.87
C ASN A 62 -4.17 -3.73 -4.81
N ALA A 63 -4.87 -2.66 -5.18
CA ALA A 63 -4.36 -1.29 -5.07
C ALA A 63 -4.06 -0.92 -3.60
N LEU A 64 -4.99 -1.21 -2.68
CA LEU A 64 -4.79 -0.98 -1.24
C LEU A 64 -3.62 -1.81 -0.68
N ASN A 65 -3.48 -3.06 -1.10
CA ASN A 65 -2.34 -3.90 -0.70
C ASN A 65 -1.00 -3.36 -1.22
N LEU A 66 -0.96 -2.80 -2.43
CA LEU A 66 0.24 -2.18 -2.97
C LEU A 66 0.62 -0.90 -2.21
N ILE A 67 -0.38 -0.06 -1.88
CA ILE A 67 -0.17 1.12 -1.02
C ILE A 67 0.41 0.71 0.34
N TYR A 68 -0.17 -0.33 0.96
CA TYR A 68 0.34 -0.88 2.21
C TYR A 68 1.81 -1.33 2.09
N GLN A 69 2.13 -2.13 1.06
CA GLN A 69 3.50 -2.63 0.86
C GLN A 69 4.51 -1.52 0.57
N ILE A 70 4.11 -0.49 -0.19
CA ILE A 70 4.95 0.67 -0.46
C ILE A 70 5.24 1.44 0.83
N GLY A 71 4.20 1.67 1.65
CA GLY A 71 4.33 2.32 2.94
C GLY A 71 5.25 1.56 3.89
N LEU A 72 5.09 0.24 4.00
CA LEU A 72 5.98 -0.62 4.81
C LEU A 72 7.45 -0.55 4.38
N LYS A 73 7.71 -0.45 3.07
CA LYS A 73 9.07 -0.38 2.54
C LYS A 73 9.64 1.04 2.50
N GLU A 74 8.86 2.03 2.94
CA GLU A 74 9.22 3.45 2.89
C GLU A 74 9.70 3.89 1.50
N GLU A 75 9.11 3.37 0.41
CA GLU A 75 9.57 3.73 -0.93
C GLU A 75 9.31 5.22 -1.20
N THR A 76 10.32 5.90 -1.74
CA THR A 76 10.23 7.33 -2.08
C THR A 76 9.79 7.53 -3.52
N PHE A 77 8.91 8.49 -3.76
CA PHE A 77 8.42 8.85 -5.10
C PHE A 77 9.18 10.03 -5.70
N THR A 78 9.50 9.93 -6.98
CA THR A 78 9.92 11.07 -7.80
C THR A 78 8.77 12.06 -8.01
N THR A 79 9.08 13.30 -8.38
CA THR A 79 8.06 14.32 -8.68
C THR A 79 7.09 13.87 -9.79
N GLU A 80 7.61 13.18 -10.80
CA GLU A 80 6.80 12.66 -11.91
C GLU A 80 5.83 11.57 -11.42
N GLU A 81 6.31 10.60 -10.65
CA GLU A 81 5.48 9.54 -10.07
C GLU A 81 4.39 10.09 -9.15
N LYS A 82 4.71 11.10 -8.31
CA LYS A 82 3.71 11.78 -7.47
C LYS A 82 2.59 12.38 -8.32
N GLY A 83 2.91 12.98 -9.47
CA GLY A 83 1.92 13.52 -10.39
C GLY A 83 1.05 12.45 -11.03
N ILE A 84 1.65 11.36 -11.50
CA ILE A 84 0.92 10.24 -12.11
C ILE A 84 -0.03 9.59 -11.09
N ILE A 85 0.51 9.22 -9.93
CA ILE A 85 -0.23 8.53 -8.86
C ILE A 85 -1.29 9.45 -8.26
N GLY A 86 -0.98 10.74 -8.07
CA GLY A 86 -1.93 11.74 -7.59
C GLY A 86 -3.19 11.79 -8.45
N ASN A 87 -3.03 11.94 -9.77
CA ASN A 87 -4.19 11.97 -10.68
C ASN A 87 -4.93 10.63 -10.72
N LEU A 88 -4.22 9.49 -10.73
CA LEU A 88 -4.86 8.18 -10.75
C LEU A 88 -5.64 7.89 -9.46
N LEU A 89 -5.11 8.24 -8.30
CA LEU A 89 -5.81 8.10 -7.03
C LEU A 89 -7.02 9.02 -6.96
N ALA A 90 -6.92 10.27 -7.43
CA ALA A 90 -8.06 11.18 -7.49
C ALA A 90 -9.22 10.60 -8.31
N ASP A 91 -8.92 9.90 -9.42
CA ASP A 91 -9.93 9.25 -10.27
C ASP A 91 -10.48 7.94 -9.69
N THR A 92 -9.85 7.37 -8.67
CA THR A 92 -10.15 6.01 -8.19
C THR A 92 -10.49 5.91 -6.71
N ILE A 93 -10.29 6.98 -5.94
CA ILE A 93 -10.41 6.96 -4.48
C ILE A 93 -11.81 6.55 -4.00
N GLU A 94 -12.87 6.98 -4.69
CA GLU A 94 -14.25 6.58 -4.39
C GLU A 94 -14.43 5.05 -4.52
N TYR A 95 -13.76 4.42 -5.48
CA TYR A 95 -13.82 2.96 -5.64
C TYR A 95 -13.06 2.22 -4.54
N LEU A 96 -11.95 2.79 -4.07
CA LEU A 96 -11.21 2.25 -2.93
C LEU A 96 -12.03 2.39 -1.64
N GLN A 97 -12.68 3.53 -1.45
CA GLN A 97 -13.60 3.79 -0.34
C GLN A 97 -14.74 2.78 -0.32
N VAL A 98 -15.48 2.63 -1.42
CA VAL A 98 -16.58 1.64 -1.52
C VAL A 98 -16.08 0.22 -1.22
N ASN A 99 -14.85 -0.13 -1.63
CA ASN A 99 -14.26 -1.40 -1.28
C ASN A 99 -13.99 -1.54 0.24
N ILE A 100 -13.53 -0.48 0.90
CA ILE A 100 -13.35 -0.43 2.36
C ILE A 100 -14.70 -0.54 3.07
N GLU A 101 -15.71 0.25 2.71
CA GLU A 101 -17.05 0.21 3.33
C GLU A 101 -17.71 -1.16 3.19
N ASN A 102 -17.52 -1.82 2.04
CA ASN A 102 -17.98 -3.19 1.83
C ASN A 102 -17.35 -4.19 2.82
N THR A 103 -16.22 -3.86 3.42
CA THR A 103 -15.60 -4.64 4.50
C THR A 103 -16.57 -4.72 5.68
N ALA A 104 -17.29 -3.66 6.06
CA ALA A 104 -18.26 -3.72 7.16
C ALA A 104 -19.38 -4.74 6.95
N ASN A 105 -19.77 -4.97 5.69
CA ASN A 105 -20.89 -5.84 5.32
C ASN A 105 -20.54 -7.34 5.25
N VAL A 106 -19.29 -7.72 5.49
CA VAL A 106 -18.86 -9.11 5.45
C VAL A 106 -19.06 -9.76 6.81
N TYR A 107 -19.80 -10.87 6.85
CA TYR A 107 -19.88 -11.71 8.04
C TYR A 107 -18.49 -12.25 8.41
N ARG A 108 -18.10 -12.08 9.67
CA ARG A 108 -16.81 -12.54 10.21
C ARG A 108 -17.03 -13.31 11.49
N THR A 109 -16.09 -14.20 11.77
CA THR A 109 -15.97 -14.92 13.05
C THR A 109 -14.67 -14.58 13.79
N ARG A 110 -13.76 -13.84 13.14
CA ARG A 110 -12.50 -13.33 13.69
C ARG A 110 -12.03 -12.09 12.93
N LEU A 111 -11.13 -11.31 13.54
CA LEU A 111 -10.47 -10.20 12.88
C LEU A 111 -9.52 -10.72 11.79
N SER A 112 -9.69 -10.25 10.56
CA SER A 112 -8.82 -10.61 9.44
C SER A 112 -7.67 -9.61 9.32
N ASN A 113 -6.46 -10.11 9.09
CA ASN A 113 -5.29 -9.29 8.76
C ASN A 113 -5.55 -8.34 7.58
N SER A 114 -6.46 -8.68 6.66
CA SER A 114 -6.84 -7.77 5.56
C SER A 114 -7.47 -6.46 6.07
N VAL A 115 -8.18 -6.47 7.19
CA VAL A 115 -8.76 -5.26 7.80
C VAL A 115 -7.64 -4.34 8.31
N LEU A 116 -6.67 -4.91 9.03
CA LEU A 116 -5.50 -4.19 9.57
C LEU A 116 -4.64 -3.59 8.44
N ARG A 117 -4.45 -4.33 7.34
CA ARG A 117 -3.74 -3.85 6.14
C ARG A 117 -4.48 -2.71 5.47
N LYS A 118 -5.81 -2.81 5.31
CA LYS A 118 -6.62 -1.71 4.76
C LYS A 118 -6.49 -0.46 5.60
N ARG A 119 -6.61 -0.58 6.92
CA ARG A 119 -6.48 0.54 7.85
C ARG A 119 -5.12 1.22 7.73
N SER A 120 -4.07 0.42 7.61
CA SER A 120 -2.71 0.89 7.35
C SER A 120 -2.55 1.55 5.99
N ALA A 121 -3.14 0.99 4.94
CA ALA A 121 -3.10 1.59 3.60
C ALA A 121 -3.76 2.97 3.59
N VAL A 122 -4.90 3.13 4.27
CA VAL A 122 -5.59 4.43 4.40
C VAL A 122 -4.74 5.40 5.22
N GLN A 123 -4.11 4.96 6.30
CA GLN A 123 -3.19 5.81 7.07
C GLN A 123 -2.02 6.29 6.19
N PHE A 124 -1.40 5.39 5.42
CA PHE A 124 -0.34 5.78 4.49
C PHE A 124 -0.82 6.76 3.41
N LEU A 125 -2.04 6.62 2.89
CA LEU A 125 -2.62 7.58 1.96
C LEU A 125 -2.68 8.98 2.59
N LEU A 126 -3.24 9.08 3.79
CA LEU A 126 -3.40 10.34 4.52
C LEU A 126 -2.04 10.99 4.83
N ASP A 127 -1.10 10.21 5.33
CA ASP A 127 0.17 10.74 5.82
C ASP A 127 1.16 11.04 4.68
N ASN A 128 1.26 10.14 3.70
CA ASN A 128 2.35 10.18 2.71
C ASN A 128 1.90 10.69 1.33
N TYR A 129 0.62 10.54 0.98
CA TYR A 129 0.12 10.81 -0.37
C TYR A 129 -0.71 12.10 -0.44
N SER A 130 -1.19 12.62 0.69
CA SER A 130 -2.08 13.79 0.73
C SER A 130 -1.55 15.01 -0.02
N GLN A 131 -0.23 15.21 -0.06
CA GLN A 131 0.42 16.33 -0.77
C GLN A 131 0.72 16.05 -2.25
N PHE A 132 0.30 14.91 -2.80
CA PHE A 132 0.54 14.62 -4.21
C PHE A 132 -0.31 15.56 -5.07
N PRO A 133 0.25 16.11 -6.18
CA PRO A 133 -0.45 17.08 -7.00
C PRO A 133 -1.54 16.42 -7.84
N VAL A 134 -2.71 17.07 -7.91
CA VAL A 134 -3.87 16.67 -8.71
C VAL A 134 -4.39 17.88 -9.46
N GLY A 135 -3.99 18.04 -10.73
CA GLY A 135 -4.25 19.26 -11.49
C GLY A 135 -3.78 20.52 -10.74
N ASN A 136 -4.73 21.37 -10.33
CA ASN A 136 -4.49 22.60 -9.57
C ASN A 136 -4.70 22.44 -8.04
N SER A 137 -4.81 21.21 -7.55
CA SER A 137 -5.13 20.88 -6.15
C SER A 137 -4.23 19.76 -5.62
N THR A 138 -4.57 19.19 -4.47
CA THR A 138 -3.85 18.06 -3.87
C THR A 138 -4.76 16.87 -3.62
N LEU A 139 -4.18 15.68 -3.38
CA LEU A 139 -4.96 14.52 -2.96
C LEU A 139 -5.71 14.75 -1.65
N ALA A 140 -5.20 15.58 -0.74
CA ALA A 140 -5.89 15.93 0.50
C ALA A 140 -7.28 16.52 0.25
N ASP A 141 -7.44 17.34 -0.79
CA ASP A 141 -8.74 17.90 -1.15
C ASP A 141 -9.69 16.82 -1.67
N LYS A 142 -9.18 15.87 -2.46
CA LYS A 142 -9.94 14.72 -2.95
C LYS A 142 -10.35 13.77 -1.84
N PHE A 143 -9.48 13.52 -0.88
CA PHE A 143 -9.77 12.73 0.31
C PHE A 143 -10.90 13.34 1.15
N ARG A 144 -10.94 14.68 1.25
CA ARG A 144 -12.03 15.41 1.91
C ARG A 144 -13.34 15.33 1.12
N GLU A 145 -13.29 15.46 -0.20
CA GLU A 145 -14.47 15.37 -1.07
C GLU A 145 -15.19 14.01 -0.93
N VAL A 146 -14.43 12.92 -0.83
CA VAL A 146 -14.99 11.56 -0.67
C VAL A 146 -15.14 11.12 0.78
N ASN A 147 -14.85 12.00 1.76
CA ASN A 147 -14.92 11.68 3.19
C ASN A 147 -14.14 10.41 3.58
N ILE A 148 -12.88 10.29 3.18
CA ILE A 148 -12.07 9.09 3.49
C ILE A 148 -11.91 8.84 5.01
N GLU A 149 -12.15 9.84 5.85
CA GLU A 149 -12.18 9.72 7.31
C GLU A 149 -13.27 8.74 7.78
N GLU A 150 -14.41 8.67 7.11
CA GLU A 150 -15.46 7.68 7.41
C GLU A 150 -14.98 6.24 7.15
N SER A 151 -14.13 6.03 6.14
CA SER A 151 -13.48 4.73 5.94
C SER A 151 -12.53 4.35 7.06
N VAL A 152 -11.91 5.34 7.74
CA VAL A 152 -11.10 5.11 8.94
C VAL A 152 -12.01 4.67 10.09
N GLU A 153 -13.07 5.41 10.38
CA GLU A 153 -14.03 5.09 11.44
C GLU A 153 -14.62 3.68 11.27
N ILE A 154 -15.03 3.33 10.05
CA ILE A 154 -15.56 1.99 9.75
C ILE A 154 -14.55 0.89 10.06
N LEU A 155 -13.27 1.10 9.73
CA LEU A 155 -12.24 0.10 9.96
C LEU A 155 -11.91 -0.02 11.46
N ASP A 156 -11.84 1.11 12.17
CA ASP A 156 -11.58 1.15 13.60
C ASP A 156 -12.73 0.47 14.38
N ASP A 157 -14.00 0.74 14.04
CA ASP A 157 -15.17 0.05 14.61
C ASP A 157 -15.11 -1.48 14.43
N ILE A 158 -14.64 -1.94 13.26
CA ILE A 158 -14.47 -3.38 13.01
C ILE A 158 -13.35 -3.95 13.88
N ILE A 159 -12.22 -3.24 13.98
CA ILE A 159 -11.07 -3.67 14.76
C ILE A 159 -11.44 -3.77 16.24
N ASP A 160 -12.03 -2.72 16.82
CA ASP A 160 -12.42 -2.66 18.22
C ASP A 160 -13.44 -3.74 18.57
N LYS A 161 -14.47 -3.92 17.73
CA LYS A 161 -15.50 -4.94 17.95
C LYS A 161 -14.91 -6.36 18.05
N TRP A 162 -13.90 -6.67 17.24
CA TRP A 162 -13.32 -8.02 17.24
C TRP A 162 -12.18 -8.16 18.23
N HIS A 163 -11.51 -7.08 18.59
CA HIS A 163 -10.53 -7.04 19.67
C HIS A 163 -11.16 -7.51 20.99
N ASP A 164 -12.29 -6.89 21.37
CA ASP A 164 -13.07 -7.22 22.58
C ASP A 164 -13.55 -8.69 22.62
N MET A 165 -13.69 -9.34 21.47
CA MET A 165 -14.13 -10.74 21.38
C MET A 165 -12.96 -11.74 21.44
N THR A 166 -11.72 -11.29 21.24
CA THR A 166 -10.52 -12.13 21.10
C THR A 166 -9.59 -12.12 22.32
N ASP A 167 -10.02 -11.60 23.48
CA ASP A 167 -9.34 -11.74 24.79
C ASP A 167 -9.18 -13.20 25.29
N SER A 168 -9.34 -14.18 24.40
CA SER A 168 -9.09 -15.60 24.61
C SER A 168 -7.94 -16.06 23.70
N ASP A 169 -6.70 -15.78 24.11
CA ASP A 169 -5.44 -16.50 23.81
C ASP A 169 -5.16 -16.99 22.36
N GLU A 170 -5.77 -16.42 21.31
CA GLU A 170 -5.51 -16.81 19.92
C GLU A 170 -4.71 -15.74 19.14
N ASP A 171 -3.59 -16.19 18.56
CA ASP A 171 -3.04 -15.75 17.26
C ASP A 171 -2.08 -14.53 17.17
N SER A 172 -1.20 -14.32 18.15
CA SER A 172 0.00 -13.47 17.95
C SER A 172 0.84 -13.89 16.71
N SER A 173 0.89 -15.20 16.42
CA SER A 173 1.68 -15.76 15.30
C SER A 173 1.12 -15.40 13.91
N ASP A 174 -0.21 -15.28 13.77
CA ASP A 174 -0.87 -14.95 12.50
C ASP A 174 -0.67 -13.48 12.13
N ARG A 175 -0.58 -12.58 13.12
CA ARG A 175 -0.33 -11.15 12.91
C ARG A 175 1.13 -10.86 12.58
N GLU A 176 2.06 -11.50 13.28
CA GLU A 176 3.50 -11.41 12.96
C GLU A 176 3.77 -11.89 11.53
N SER A 177 3.17 -13.00 11.12
CA SER A 177 3.25 -13.52 9.74
C SER A 177 2.65 -12.58 8.70
N ALA A 178 1.76 -11.67 9.09
CA ALA A 178 1.18 -10.64 8.23
C ALA A 178 1.98 -9.32 8.22
N GLY A 179 3.12 -9.28 8.91
CA GLY A 179 4.05 -8.16 8.92
C GLY A 179 3.88 -7.20 10.08
N ALA A 180 3.19 -7.57 11.18
CA ALA A 180 2.98 -6.67 12.32
C ALA A 180 4.28 -6.03 12.86
N ASN A 181 5.39 -6.77 12.83
CA ASN A 181 6.71 -6.29 13.26
C ASN A 181 7.39 -5.29 12.31
N GLU A 182 6.87 -5.16 11.07
CA GLU A 182 7.39 -4.26 10.04
C GLU A 182 6.54 -2.98 9.93
N VAL A 183 5.37 -2.94 10.57
CA VAL A 183 4.47 -1.79 10.51
C VAL A 183 4.99 -0.68 11.46
N PRO A 184 4.91 0.61 11.07
CA PRO A 184 5.24 1.71 11.96
C PRO A 184 4.46 1.67 13.29
N GLU A 185 5.11 2.07 14.39
CA GLU A 185 4.51 2.11 15.74
C GLU A 185 3.27 3.02 15.83
N SER A 186 3.11 3.98 14.91
CA SER A 186 1.91 4.80 14.80
C SER A 186 0.65 4.02 14.39
N HIS A 187 0.80 2.81 13.85
CA HIS A 187 -0.32 1.95 13.46
C HIS A 187 -0.66 1.00 14.63
N THR A 188 -1.05 1.60 15.76
CA THR A 188 -1.20 0.91 17.04
C THR A 188 -2.16 -0.28 16.99
N TRP A 189 -3.10 -0.31 16.05
CA TRP A 189 -4.07 -1.40 15.84
C TRP A 189 -3.46 -2.75 15.48
N TRP A 190 -2.17 -2.82 15.13
CA TRP A 190 -1.49 -4.11 14.97
C TRP A 190 -1.06 -4.74 16.29
N SER A 191 -0.84 -3.90 17.30
CA SER A 191 -0.33 -4.26 18.63
C SER A 191 -1.44 -4.36 19.69
N LEU A 192 -2.70 -4.12 19.31
CA LEU A 192 -3.87 -4.25 20.18
C LEU A 192 -4.20 -5.71 20.49
#